data_AF-A0A0S8KJQ7-F1
#
_entry.id   AF-A0A0S8KJQ7-F1
#
_cell.length_a   1.000
_cell.length_b   1.000
_cell.length_c   1.000
_cell.angle_alpha   90.00
_cell.angle_beta   90.00
_cell.angle_gamma   90.00
#
_symmetry.space_group_name_H-M   'P 1'
#
loop_
_entity.id
_entity.type
_entity.pdbx_description
1 polymer ?
#
loop_
_entity_poly.entity_id
_entity_poly.type
_entity_poly.pdbx_seq_one_letter_code
_entity_poly.pdbx_strand_id
1 'polypeptide(L)'
;MEILVYTECKSPRLQFVLNYIFRDCFRCDFSVTDQEIMFSPYQGPKINYSGKYGLDGFRIPASGFLAEDCIRKMEPMPETSGEFIQLFPDNKEADLPFDIFSAVFFMISRYEEYLPYEPDHHGRFDAENCLAMKYDFLESPVVDIWVMNLRERLSGMYPGLDLSPGIFTF
;
A
#
# COMPACT_ATOMS: atom_id res chain seq x y z
N MET A 1 -9.83 -3.00 -18.34
CA MET A 1 -9.54 -4.28 -17.65
C MET A 1 -9.58 -4.02 -16.17
N GLU A 2 -10.14 -4.92 -15.39
CA GLU A 2 -10.30 -4.76 -13.94
C GLU A 2 -9.29 -5.65 -13.21
N ILE A 3 -8.66 -5.14 -12.15
CA ILE A 3 -7.76 -5.92 -11.30
C ILE A 3 -8.58 -6.66 -10.24
N LEU A 4 -8.36 -7.96 -10.09
CA LEU A 4 -8.97 -8.73 -8.99
C LEU A 4 -7.98 -8.85 -7.82
N VAL A 5 -8.32 -8.28 -6.68
CA VAL A 5 -7.50 -8.35 -5.46
C VAL A 5 -8.07 -9.42 -4.53
N TYR A 6 -7.29 -10.46 -4.23
CA TYR A 6 -7.62 -11.41 -3.19
C TYR A 6 -7.07 -10.95 -1.84
N THR A 7 -7.88 -11.07 -0.79
CA THR A 7 -7.47 -10.79 0.59
C THR A 7 -8.22 -11.64 1.60
N GLU A 8 -7.67 -11.81 2.79
CA GLU A 8 -8.33 -12.50 3.90
C GLU A 8 -9.28 -11.57 4.70
N CYS A 9 -9.17 -10.24 4.53
CA CYS A 9 -10.02 -9.27 5.23
C CYS A 9 -10.36 -8.06 4.35
N LYS A 10 -11.66 -7.84 4.11
CA LYS A 10 -12.18 -6.65 3.41
C LYS A 10 -12.44 -5.52 4.39
N SER A 11 -11.40 -4.76 4.73
CA SER A 11 -11.52 -3.65 5.68
C SER A 11 -11.75 -2.29 5.00
N PRO A 12 -12.28 -1.29 5.73
CA PRO A 12 -12.37 0.08 5.24
C PRO A 12 -10.99 0.68 4.88
N ARG A 13 -9.94 0.34 5.64
CA ARG A 13 -8.56 0.81 5.37
C ARG A 13 -8.03 0.27 4.05
N LEU A 14 -8.25 -1.02 3.80
CA LEU A 14 -7.90 -1.65 2.53
C LEU A 14 -8.68 -1.04 1.38
N GLN A 15 -10.01 -0.92 1.51
CA GLN A 15 -10.84 -0.32 0.47
C GLN A 15 -10.41 1.12 0.14
N PHE A 16 -10.07 1.91 1.15
CA PHE A 16 -9.57 3.27 0.99
C PHE A 16 -8.26 3.31 0.19
N VAL A 17 -7.25 2.51 0.58
CA VAL A 17 -5.94 2.56 -0.10
C VAL A 17 -5.99 1.97 -1.50
N LEU A 18 -6.81 0.94 -1.75
CA LEU A 18 -7.02 0.40 -3.09
C LEU A 18 -7.71 1.42 -4.00
N ASN A 19 -8.68 2.20 -3.50
CA ASN A 19 -9.27 3.30 -4.24
C ASN A 19 -8.22 4.36 -4.61
N TYR A 20 -7.42 4.80 -3.64
CA TYR A 20 -6.36 5.77 -3.89
C TYR A 20 -5.38 5.27 -4.97
N ILE A 21 -4.82 4.07 -4.80
CA ILE A 21 -3.82 3.54 -5.73
C ILE A 21 -4.42 3.28 -7.11
N PHE A 22 -5.50 2.50 -7.19
CA PHE A 22 -5.98 2.03 -8.49
C PHE A 22 -6.82 3.07 -9.21
N ARG A 23 -7.75 3.75 -8.52
CA ARG A 23 -8.64 4.72 -9.19
C ARG A 23 -8.00 6.08 -9.31
N ASP A 24 -7.44 6.62 -8.23
CA ASP A 24 -6.90 7.98 -8.24
C ASP A 24 -5.54 8.03 -8.94
N CYS A 25 -4.61 7.13 -8.59
CA CYS A 25 -3.26 7.14 -9.18
C CYS A 25 -3.17 6.45 -10.55
N PHE A 26 -3.94 5.38 -10.82
CA PHE A 26 -3.82 4.60 -12.06
C PHE A 26 -5.02 4.63 -13.01
N ARG A 27 -6.14 5.26 -12.62
CA ARG A 27 -7.41 5.27 -13.39
C ARG A 27 -7.86 3.87 -13.82
N CYS A 28 -7.63 2.90 -12.95
CA CYS A 28 -7.93 1.49 -13.15
C CYS A 28 -8.99 1.05 -12.13
N ASP A 29 -9.99 0.30 -12.61
CA ASP A 29 -10.97 -0.31 -11.71
C ASP A 29 -10.44 -1.61 -11.11
N PHE A 30 -10.97 -1.95 -9.94
CA PHE A 30 -10.65 -3.17 -9.23
C PHE A 30 -11.87 -3.73 -8.51
N SER A 31 -11.81 -5.04 -8.24
CA SER A 31 -12.69 -5.74 -7.32
C SER A 31 -11.88 -6.46 -6.25
N VAL A 32 -12.53 -6.71 -5.11
CA VAL A 32 -11.92 -7.40 -3.98
C VAL A 32 -12.70 -8.69 -3.70
N THR A 33 -11.99 -9.80 -3.59
CA THR A 33 -12.54 -11.10 -3.20
C THR A 33 -11.79 -11.68 -2.00
N ASP A 34 -12.52 -12.40 -1.16
CA ASP A 34 -12.01 -13.24 -0.06
C ASP A 34 -12.21 -14.73 -0.38
N GLN A 35 -12.65 -15.04 -1.60
CA GLN A 35 -12.98 -16.38 -2.04
C GLN A 35 -11.96 -16.86 -3.08
N GLU A 36 -11.15 -17.85 -2.71
CA GLU A 36 -10.20 -18.48 -3.63
C GLU A 36 -10.88 -19.08 -4.87
N ILE A 37 -12.11 -19.61 -4.71
CA ILE A 37 -12.89 -20.16 -5.85
C ILE A 37 -13.17 -19.12 -6.94
N MET A 38 -13.21 -17.83 -6.58
CA MET A 38 -13.35 -16.73 -7.55
C MET A 38 -11.98 -16.27 -8.06
N PHE A 39 -10.94 -16.34 -7.23
CA PHE A 39 -9.59 -15.85 -7.53
C PHE A 39 -8.78 -16.81 -8.41
N SER A 40 -8.71 -18.09 -8.06
CA SER A 40 -7.90 -19.10 -8.75
C SER A 40 -8.21 -19.21 -10.24
N PRO A 41 -9.48 -19.30 -10.70
CA PRO A 41 -9.77 -19.42 -12.13
C PRO A 41 -9.66 -18.09 -12.89
N TYR A 42 -9.51 -16.94 -12.21
CA TYR A 42 -9.44 -15.63 -12.87
C TYR A 42 -8.20 -15.52 -13.76
N GLN A 43 -8.43 -15.17 -15.03
CA GLN A 43 -7.40 -15.10 -16.08
C GLN A 43 -6.86 -13.68 -16.31
N GLY A 44 -7.50 -12.67 -15.73
CA GLY A 44 -7.03 -11.28 -15.82
C GLY A 44 -5.95 -10.94 -14.79
N PRO A 45 -5.52 -9.68 -14.74
CA PRO A 45 -4.60 -9.17 -13.73
C PRO A 45 -5.16 -9.38 -12.33
N LYS A 46 -4.41 -10.07 -11.48
CA LYS A 46 -4.87 -10.42 -10.13
C LYS A 46 -3.75 -10.28 -9.11
N ILE A 47 -4.10 -9.77 -7.94
CA ILE A 47 -3.15 -9.51 -6.86
C ILE A 47 -3.52 -10.40 -5.69
N ASN A 48 -2.56 -11.17 -5.18
CA ASN A 48 -2.69 -11.87 -3.92
C ASN A 48 -2.16 -10.96 -2.79
N TYR A 49 -3.08 -10.38 -2.01
CA TYR A 49 -2.78 -9.59 -0.81
C TYR A 49 -3.22 -10.35 0.44
N SER A 50 -2.45 -11.37 0.83
CA SER A 50 -2.75 -12.24 1.96
C SER A 50 -1.51 -12.91 2.56
N GLY A 51 -1.70 -13.64 3.66
CA GLY A 51 -0.66 -14.51 4.22
C GLY A 51 -0.44 -15.82 3.46
N LYS A 52 -1.24 -16.11 2.42
CA LYS A 52 -1.22 -17.39 1.71
C LYS A 52 -0.15 -17.46 0.63
N TYR A 53 0.54 -18.59 0.60
CA TYR A 53 1.53 -18.95 -0.41
C TYR A 53 0.94 -19.93 -1.42
N GLY A 54 1.51 -19.96 -2.63
CA GLY A 54 1.13 -20.90 -3.68
C GLY A 54 -0.14 -20.51 -4.44
N LEU A 55 -0.77 -19.38 -4.11
CA LEU A 55 -1.77 -18.77 -4.98
C LEU A 55 -1.04 -18.02 -6.11
N ASP A 56 -1.51 -18.23 -7.34
CA ASP A 56 -1.05 -17.56 -8.55
C ASP A 56 -1.40 -16.05 -8.54
N GLY A 57 -0.70 -15.25 -9.36
CA GLY A 57 -0.88 -13.80 -9.46
C GLY A 57 0.19 -12.99 -8.75
N PHE A 58 0.09 -11.66 -8.87
CA PHE A 58 1.07 -10.73 -8.31
C PHE A 58 0.98 -10.71 -6.78
N ARG A 59 2.05 -11.10 -6.10
CA ARG A 59 2.08 -11.25 -4.65
C ARG A 59 2.54 -9.97 -3.95
N ILE A 60 1.68 -9.46 -3.07
CA ILE A 60 2.00 -8.39 -2.12
C ILE A 60 1.81 -8.96 -0.71
N PRO A 61 2.83 -8.87 0.17
CA PRO A 61 2.69 -9.32 1.54
C PRO A 61 1.65 -8.48 2.29
N ALA A 62 0.85 -9.13 3.14
CA ALA A 62 -0.12 -8.47 4.01
C ALA A 62 0.38 -8.48 5.46
N SER A 63 0.79 -7.33 5.97
CA SER A 63 1.28 -7.15 7.35
C SER A 63 0.19 -7.32 8.42
N GLY A 64 -1.08 -7.33 8.00
CA GLY A 64 -2.25 -7.33 8.88
C GLY A 64 -2.69 -5.95 9.34
N PHE A 65 -1.88 -4.90 9.14
CA PHE A 65 -2.20 -3.54 9.60
C PHE A 65 -3.52 -2.99 9.04
N LEU A 66 -3.80 -3.27 7.76
CA LEU A 66 -5.05 -2.83 7.14
C LEU A 66 -6.27 -3.58 7.68
N ALA A 67 -6.11 -4.77 8.26
CA ALA A 67 -7.22 -5.54 8.81
C ALA A 67 -7.69 -5.04 10.20
N GLU A 68 -6.92 -4.17 10.84
CA GLU A 68 -7.23 -3.63 12.16
C GLU A 68 -8.39 -2.62 12.11
N ASP A 69 -9.25 -2.67 13.14
CA ASP A 69 -10.42 -1.80 13.34
C ASP A 69 -10.21 -0.73 14.42
N CYS A 70 -9.09 -0.78 15.15
CA CYS A 70 -8.71 0.18 16.17
C CYS A 70 -7.45 0.96 15.79
N ILE A 71 -7.32 2.18 16.31
CA ILE A 71 -6.09 2.96 16.21
C ILE A 71 -5.24 2.63 17.43
N ARG A 72 -4.05 2.10 17.18
CA ARG A 72 -3.05 1.78 18.22
C ARG A 72 -1.71 2.37 17.85
N LYS A 73 -0.89 2.63 18.88
CA LYS A 73 0.49 3.06 18.68
C LYS A 73 1.24 1.98 17.89
N MET A 74 1.77 2.40 16.75
CA MET A 74 2.62 1.59 15.89
C MET A 74 3.49 2.51 15.06
N GLU A 75 4.76 2.17 14.97
CA GLU A 75 5.75 2.90 14.19
C GLU A 75 6.45 1.85 13.30
N PRO A 76 6.10 1.76 12.00
CA PRO A 76 6.72 0.79 11.10
C PRO A 76 8.20 1.14 10.95
N MET A 77 9.08 0.19 11.23
CA MET A 77 10.52 0.40 11.09
C MET A 77 10.86 0.54 9.60
N PRO A 78 11.40 1.68 9.14
CA PRO A 78 11.76 1.86 7.75
C PRO A 78 12.97 0.99 7.39
N GLU A 79 12.95 0.43 6.18
CA GLU A 79 14.07 -0.32 5.62
C GLU A 79 14.46 0.27 4.27
N THR A 80 15.75 0.45 4.03
CA THR A 80 16.25 0.94 2.74
C THR A 80 16.52 -0.24 1.82
N SER A 81 15.82 -0.28 0.69
CA SER A 81 16.02 -1.30 -0.35
C SER A 81 16.47 -0.62 -1.64
N GLY A 82 17.76 -0.73 -1.95
CA GLY A 82 18.37 0.01 -3.05
C GLY A 82 18.36 1.52 -2.78
N GLU A 83 17.63 2.27 -3.61
CA GLU A 83 17.60 3.74 -3.58
C GLU A 83 16.39 4.34 -2.85
N PHE A 84 15.44 3.53 -2.38
CA PHE A 84 14.25 4.03 -1.71
C PHE A 84 13.94 3.32 -0.39
N ILE A 85 13.32 4.07 0.52
CA ILE A 85 12.85 3.60 1.82
C ILE A 85 11.53 2.87 1.63
N GLN A 86 11.32 1.80 2.39
CA GLN A 86 10.10 1.00 2.43
C GLN A 86 9.61 0.91 3.88
N LEU A 87 8.28 0.93 4.04
CA LEU A 87 7.64 0.63 5.32
C LEU A 87 6.98 -0.75 5.21
N PHE A 88 6.87 -1.45 6.34
CA PHE A 88 6.31 -2.81 6.40
C PHE A 88 7.05 -3.82 5.50
N PRO A 89 8.39 -3.95 5.63
CA PRO A 89 9.15 -4.91 4.85
C PRO A 89 8.72 -6.35 5.15
N ASP A 90 8.77 -7.21 4.14
CA ASP A 90 8.58 -8.65 4.29
C ASP A 90 9.64 -9.41 3.48
N ASN A 91 10.44 -10.20 4.20
CA ASN A 91 11.55 -11.00 3.65
C ASN A 91 11.10 -12.29 2.95
N LYS A 92 9.80 -12.48 2.74
CA LYS A 92 9.21 -13.66 2.09
C LYS A 92 9.19 -13.49 0.56
N GLU A 93 9.25 -14.60 -0.18
CA GLU A 93 9.16 -14.59 -1.66
C GLU A 93 7.91 -13.86 -2.14
N ALA A 94 8.07 -12.64 -2.68
CA ALA A 94 6.99 -11.77 -3.15
C ALA A 94 7.46 -11.01 -4.39
N ASP A 95 6.51 -10.62 -5.26
CA ASP A 95 6.81 -9.75 -6.39
C ASP A 95 7.14 -8.32 -5.96
N LEU A 96 6.68 -7.94 -4.75
CA LEU A 96 7.03 -6.73 -4.05
C LEU A 96 7.47 -7.04 -2.60
N PRO A 97 8.66 -6.58 -2.15
CA PRO A 97 9.26 -7.02 -0.89
C PRO A 97 8.71 -6.34 0.37
N PHE A 98 7.58 -5.63 0.27
CA PHE A 98 6.97 -4.92 1.38
C PHE A 98 5.46 -4.75 1.17
N ASP A 99 4.73 -4.53 2.27
CA ASP A 99 3.30 -4.28 2.22
C ASP A 99 3.04 -2.82 1.81
N ILE A 100 3.07 -2.59 0.49
CA ILE A 100 2.83 -1.26 -0.09
C ILE A 100 1.47 -0.68 0.30
N PHE A 101 0.43 -1.51 0.43
CA PHE A 101 -0.89 -1.01 0.78
C PHE A 101 -0.90 -0.46 2.21
N SER A 102 -0.25 -1.15 3.15
CA SER A 102 -0.05 -0.63 4.51
C SER A 102 0.85 0.60 4.55
N ALA A 103 1.96 0.60 3.79
CA ALA A 103 2.89 1.72 3.72
C ALA A 103 2.20 3.00 3.20
N VAL A 104 1.48 2.89 2.08
CA VAL A 104 0.73 4.01 1.48
C VAL A 104 -0.34 4.48 2.44
N PHE A 105 -1.17 3.58 3.00
CA PHE A 105 -2.20 3.95 3.96
C PHE A 105 -1.63 4.72 5.15
N PHE A 106 -0.54 4.23 5.75
CA PHE A 106 0.11 4.87 6.89
C PHE A 106 0.51 6.32 6.58
N MET A 107 1.14 6.55 5.43
CA MET A 107 1.61 7.88 5.03
C MET A 107 0.47 8.82 4.65
N ILE A 108 -0.46 8.40 3.78
CA ILE A 108 -1.50 9.29 3.25
C ILE A 108 -2.59 9.59 4.27
N SER A 109 -2.85 8.65 5.21
CA SER A 109 -3.79 8.91 6.29
C SER A 109 -3.20 9.80 7.37
N ARG A 110 -1.87 10.06 7.36
CA ARG A 110 -1.16 10.70 8.48
C ARG A 110 -1.44 9.96 9.79
N TYR A 111 -1.35 8.62 9.76
CA TYR A 111 -1.79 7.74 10.85
C TYR A 111 -1.24 8.15 12.23
N GLU A 112 0.00 8.65 12.27
CA GLU A 112 0.67 9.15 13.46
C GLU A 112 -0.09 10.28 14.18
N GLU A 113 -0.81 11.13 13.44
CA GLU A 113 -1.54 12.28 14.00
C GLU A 113 -2.82 11.88 14.74
N TYR A 114 -3.32 10.65 14.55
CA TYR A 114 -4.46 10.13 15.30
C TYR A 114 -4.08 9.51 16.65
N LEU A 115 -2.78 9.35 16.92
CA LEU A 115 -2.29 8.87 18.21
C LEU A 115 -2.19 10.03 19.21
N PRO A 116 -2.22 9.78 20.52
CA PRO A 116 -1.90 10.82 21.50
C PRO A 116 -0.51 11.40 21.23
N TYR A 117 -0.45 12.71 20.97
CA TYR A 117 0.79 13.46 20.74
C TYR A 117 0.83 14.73 21.61
N GLU A 118 2.02 15.26 21.82
CA GLU A 118 2.19 16.58 22.42
C GLU A 118 2.08 17.64 21.31
N PRO A 119 1.04 18.49 21.33
CA PRO A 119 0.86 19.48 20.28
C PRO A 119 1.90 20.59 20.37
N ASP A 120 2.28 21.14 19.23
CA ASP A 120 3.04 22.38 19.16
C ASP A 120 2.20 23.58 19.68
N HIS A 121 2.80 24.77 19.67
CA HIS A 121 2.14 26.02 20.07
C HIS A 121 0.91 26.40 19.22
N HIS A 122 0.68 25.71 18.10
CA HIS A 122 -0.48 25.87 17.22
C HIS A 122 -1.49 24.72 17.34
N GLY A 123 -1.28 23.75 18.24
CA GLY A 123 -2.18 22.59 18.36
C GLY A 123 -1.93 21.49 17.33
N ARG A 124 -0.80 21.52 16.61
CA ARG A 124 -0.48 20.61 15.50
C ARG A 124 0.44 19.49 15.97
N PHE A 125 0.44 18.39 15.22
CA PHE A 125 1.45 17.35 15.37
C PHE A 125 2.81 17.91 14.94
N ASP A 126 3.81 17.81 15.81
CA ASP A 126 5.14 18.31 15.54
C ASP A 126 5.85 17.46 14.47
N ALA A 127 6.35 18.12 13.43
CA ALA A 127 7.09 17.48 12.35
C ALA A 127 8.35 16.77 12.85
N GLU A 128 8.98 17.24 13.94
CA GLU A 128 10.15 16.59 14.54
C GLU A 128 9.83 15.16 15.03
N ASN A 129 8.56 14.89 15.35
CA ASN A 129 8.12 13.61 15.87
C ASN A 129 7.61 12.64 14.79
N CYS A 130 7.51 13.07 13.52
CA CYS A 130 7.02 12.19 12.45
C CYS A 130 8.10 11.20 12.00
N LEU A 131 7.65 10.02 11.58
CA LEU A 131 8.52 8.96 11.06
C LEU A 131 9.44 9.48 9.94
N ALA A 132 8.90 10.29 9.04
CA ALA A 132 9.64 10.83 7.90
C ALA A 132 10.80 11.75 8.30
N MET A 133 10.66 12.51 9.39
CA MET A 133 11.76 13.32 9.93
C MET A 133 12.79 12.46 10.66
N LYS A 134 12.33 11.53 11.51
CA LYS A 134 13.22 10.64 12.29
C LYS A 134 14.16 9.80 11.43
N TYR A 135 13.70 9.44 10.22
CA TYR A 135 14.43 8.58 9.30
C TYR A 135 14.86 9.31 8.00
N ASP A 136 14.89 10.65 8.03
CA ASP A 136 15.47 11.50 6.98
C ASP A 136 14.89 11.27 5.57
N PHE A 137 13.56 11.14 5.48
CA PHE A 137 12.85 11.00 4.20
C PHE A 137 11.69 11.96 4.01
N LEU A 138 11.62 13.02 4.83
CA LEU A 138 10.57 14.03 4.76
C LEU A 138 10.47 14.71 3.40
N GLU A 139 11.62 14.99 2.77
CA GLU A 139 11.70 15.64 1.46
C GLU A 139 11.50 14.67 0.28
N SER A 140 11.34 13.37 0.56
CA SER A 140 11.16 12.34 -0.47
C SER A 140 9.68 12.07 -0.72
N PRO A 141 9.20 12.08 -1.97
CA PRO A 141 7.83 11.71 -2.32
C PRO A 141 7.66 10.19 -2.29
N VAL A 142 7.84 9.58 -1.11
CA VAL A 142 7.92 8.12 -0.94
C VAL A 142 6.68 7.40 -1.44
N VAL A 143 5.49 7.99 -1.26
CA VAL A 143 4.23 7.42 -1.76
C VAL A 143 4.24 7.33 -3.28
N ASP A 144 4.60 8.40 -3.98
CA ASP A 144 4.70 8.42 -5.44
C ASP A 144 5.73 7.41 -5.95
N ILE A 145 6.87 7.30 -5.27
CA ILE A 145 7.93 6.33 -5.60
C ILE A 145 7.39 4.90 -5.48
N TRP A 146 6.71 4.56 -4.38
CA TRP A 146 6.13 3.23 -4.18
C TRP A 146 5.06 2.90 -5.22
N VAL A 147 4.15 3.84 -5.46
CA VAL A 147 3.06 3.69 -6.45
C VAL A 147 3.65 3.50 -7.85
N MET A 148 4.66 4.27 -8.23
CA MET A 148 5.35 4.09 -9.51
C MET A 148 6.06 2.75 -9.62
N ASN A 149 6.69 2.27 -8.54
CA ASN A 149 7.31 0.94 -8.53
C ASN A 149 6.29 -0.19 -8.69
N LEU A 150 5.15 -0.09 -8.00
CA LEU A 150 4.04 -1.05 -8.16
C LEU A 150 3.53 -1.07 -9.60
N ARG A 151 3.36 0.11 -10.21
CA ARG A 151 2.92 0.24 -11.60
C ARG A 151 3.85 -0.47 -12.57
N GLU A 152 5.15 -0.24 -12.44
CA GLU A 152 6.17 -0.85 -13.30
C GLU A 152 6.13 -2.37 -13.20
N ARG A 153 6.11 -2.91 -11.97
CA ARG A 153 6.07 -4.35 -11.72
C ARG A 153 4.77 -5.00 -12.22
N LEU A 154 3.63 -4.38 -11.97
CA LEU A 154 2.34 -4.86 -12.48
C LEU A 154 2.28 -4.84 -14.01
N SER A 155 2.79 -3.77 -14.65
CA SER A 155 2.82 -3.66 -16.12
C SER A 155 3.76 -4.70 -16.74
N GLY A 156 4.86 -5.03 -16.06
CA GLY A 156 5.78 -6.10 -16.47
C GLY A 156 5.14 -7.49 -16.40
N MET A 157 4.38 -7.78 -15.33
CA MET A 157 3.69 -9.07 -15.18
C MET A 157 2.43 -9.18 -16.06
N TYR A 158 1.74 -8.06 -16.28
CA TYR A 158 0.49 -8.00 -17.05
C TYR A 158 0.61 -6.98 -18.20
N PRO A 159 1.25 -7.32 -19.33
CA PRO A 159 1.50 -6.38 -20.43
C PRO A 159 0.25 -5.74 -21.07
N GLY A 160 -0.93 -6.33 -20.88
CA GLY A 160 -2.22 -5.78 -21.34
C GLY A 160 -2.93 -4.85 -20.33
N LEU A 161 -2.35 -4.65 -19.14
CA LEU A 161 -2.89 -3.78 -18.12
C LEU A 161 -2.45 -2.34 -18.37
N ASP A 162 -3.40 -1.50 -18.80
CA ASP A 162 -3.19 -0.06 -18.91
C ASP A 162 -3.33 0.60 -17.54
N LEU A 163 -2.19 0.94 -16.94
CA LEU A 163 -2.09 1.81 -15.77
C LEU A 163 -1.65 3.18 -16.27
N SER A 164 -2.62 4.05 -16.56
CA SER A 164 -2.34 5.42 -16.97
C SER A 164 -2.09 6.28 -15.73
N PRO A 165 -1.04 7.12 -15.70
CA PRO A 165 -0.81 7.98 -14.55
C PRO A 165 -1.99 8.94 -14.37
N GLY A 166 -2.51 9.02 -13.15
CA GLY A 166 -3.53 9.98 -12.78
C GLY A 166 -3.03 11.40 -13.01
N ILE A 167 -3.87 12.24 -13.61
CA ILE A 167 -3.62 13.69 -13.63
C ILE A 167 -4.23 14.25 -12.35
N PHE A 168 -3.40 14.68 -11.41
CA PHE A 168 -3.85 15.52 -10.29
C PHE A 168 -4.20 16.90 -10.84
N THR A 169 -5.49 17.20 -10.91
CA THR A 169 -5.98 18.54 -11.27
C THR A 169 -6.13 19.35 -9.99
N PHE A 170 -5.32 20.40 -9.85
CA PHE A 170 -5.42 21.39 -8.77
C PHE A 170 -6.39 22.51 -9.12
#